data_AF-A0A9E5IXF2-F1
#
_entry.id   AF-A0A9E5IXF2-F1
#
_cell.length_a   1.000
_cell.length_b   1.000
_cell.length_c   1.000
_cell.angle_alpha   90.00
_cell.angle_beta   90.00
_cell.angle_gamma   90.00
#
_symmetry.space_group_name_H-M   'P 1'
#
loop_
_entity.id
_entity.type
_entity.pdbx_description
1 polymer ?
#
loop_
_entity_poly.entity_id
_entity_poly.type
_entity_poly.pdbx_seq_one_letter_code
_entity_poly.pdbx_strand_id
1 'polypeptide(L)'
;MPEDYSGQDLRGRDFSGQDLIGANLIGADLSRADLRGADLTGADLRGADLTGADLTRANLSGAILLGAIRRPGISKADMRGVKGLDTVTGLVD
;
A
#
# COMPACT_ATOMS: atom_id res chain seq x y z
N MET A 1 11.77 8.71 12.16
CA MET A 1 11.58 9.42 10.87
C MET A 1 10.92 8.42 9.95
N PRO A 2 9.90 8.81 9.16
CA PRO A 2 9.28 7.86 8.24
C PRO A 2 10.30 7.37 7.22
N GLU A 3 10.24 6.09 6.86
CA GLU A 3 11.13 5.50 5.87
C GLU A 3 10.78 6.01 4.47
N ASP A 4 11.80 6.31 3.66
CA ASP A 4 11.65 6.78 2.29
C ASP A 4 11.92 5.67 1.28
N TYR A 5 10.84 5.21 0.66
CA TYR A 5 10.80 4.17 -0.36
C TYR A 5 10.33 4.71 -1.71
N SER A 6 10.26 6.03 -1.88
CA SER A 6 9.69 6.63 -3.08
C SER A 6 10.41 6.20 -4.37
N GLY A 7 9.63 5.81 -5.37
CA GLY A 7 10.10 5.35 -6.68
C GLY A 7 10.94 4.06 -6.66
N GLN A 8 11.08 3.37 -5.53
CA GLN A 8 11.91 2.17 -5.44
C GLN A 8 11.25 0.95 -6.10
N ASP A 9 12.10 0.05 -6.60
CA ASP A 9 11.70 -1.30 -7.00
C ASP A 9 11.66 -2.22 -5.77
N LEU A 10 10.44 -2.48 -5.29
CA LEU A 10 10.14 -3.30 -4.11
C LEU A 10 9.33 -4.55 -4.48
N ARG A 11 9.39 -4.95 -5.75
CA ARG A 11 8.59 -6.07 -6.28
C ARG A 11 8.87 -7.35 -5.53
N GLY A 12 7.80 -8.04 -5.14
CA GLY A 12 7.88 -9.35 -4.48
C GLY A 12 8.56 -9.33 -3.10
N ARG A 13 8.86 -8.16 -2.53
CA ARG A 13 9.50 -8.08 -1.22
C ARG A 13 8.54 -8.45 -0.10
N ASP A 14 9.12 -8.97 0.97
CA ASP A 14 8.42 -9.31 2.20
C ASP A 14 8.46 -8.14 3.18
N PHE A 15 7.30 -7.53 3.38
CA PHE A 15 6.98 -6.50 4.36
C PHE A 15 5.96 -7.01 5.39
N SER A 16 5.74 -8.32 5.47
CA SER A 16 4.70 -8.88 6.35
C SER A 16 4.97 -8.51 7.81
N GLY A 17 3.94 -7.96 8.47
CA GLY A 17 4.00 -7.51 9.86
C GLY A 17 4.92 -6.32 10.15
N GLN A 18 5.47 -5.64 9.13
CA GLN A 18 6.36 -4.51 9.34
C GLN A 18 5.61 -3.24 9.76
N ASP A 19 6.31 -2.39 10.52
CA ASP A 19 5.91 -1.02 10.84
C ASP A 19 6.35 -0.08 9.71
N LEU A 20 5.39 0.33 8.88
CA LEU A 20 5.55 1.28 7.78
C LEU A 20 4.74 2.55 8.04
N ILE A 21 4.53 2.91 9.32
CA ILE A 21 3.74 4.06 9.72
C ILE A 21 4.35 5.34 9.10
N GLY A 22 3.53 6.05 8.33
CA GLY A 22 3.94 7.29 7.66
C GLY A 22 4.96 7.11 6.54
N ALA A 23 5.27 5.87 6.11
CA ALA A 23 6.26 5.62 5.07
C ALA A 23 5.94 6.37 3.77
N ASN A 24 6.98 6.90 3.12
CA ASN A 24 6.87 7.50 1.80
C ASN A 24 7.04 6.42 0.74
N LEU A 25 5.94 5.97 0.12
CA LEU A 25 5.88 4.93 -0.90
C LEU A 25 5.45 5.50 -2.27
N ILE A 26 5.55 6.82 -2.45
CA ILE A 26 5.11 7.50 -3.68
C ILE A 26 5.80 6.88 -4.89
N GLY A 27 5.01 6.37 -5.83
CA GLY A 27 5.51 5.77 -7.09
C GLY A 27 6.32 4.49 -6.93
N ALA A 28 6.39 3.89 -5.73
CA ALA A 28 7.12 2.64 -5.52
C ALA A 28 6.45 1.47 -6.28
N ASP A 29 7.24 0.55 -6.80
CA ASP A 29 6.73 -0.70 -7.38
C ASP A 29 6.65 -1.77 -6.28
N LEU A 30 5.48 -1.94 -5.70
CA LEU A 30 5.14 -2.95 -4.70
C LEU A 30 4.46 -4.17 -5.34
N SER A 31 4.55 -4.34 -6.67
CA SER A 31 3.83 -5.42 -7.32
C SER A 31 4.29 -6.77 -6.78
N ARG A 32 3.32 -7.63 -6.43
CA ARG A 32 3.52 -8.94 -5.80
C ARG A 32 4.18 -8.91 -4.41
N ALA A 33 4.32 -7.75 -3.77
CA ALA A 33 4.87 -7.68 -2.42
C ALA A 33 3.94 -8.35 -1.39
N ASP A 34 4.54 -8.90 -0.33
CA ASP A 34 3.80 -9.42 0.83
C ASP A 34 3.71 -8.31 1.88
N LEU A 35 2.51 -7.73 2.06
CA LEU A 35 2.20 -6.69 3.03
C LEU A 35 1.24 -7.21 4.11
N ARG A 36 1.16 -8.54 4.29
CA ARG A 36 0.20 -9.15 5.23
C ARG A 36 0.44 -8.63 6.64
N GLY A 37 -0.59 -8.05 7.24
CA GLY A 37 -0.52 -7.50 8.59
C GLY A 37 0.43 -6.31 8.78
N ALA A 38 0.96 -5.72 7.70
CA ALA A 38 1.79 -4.51 7.81
C ALA A 38 0.96 -3.32 8.34
N ASP A 39 1.60 -2.46 9.13
CA ASP A 39 1.00 -1.19 9.56
C ASP A 39 1.42 -0.07 8.61
N LEU A 40 0.51 0.34 7.73
CA LEU A 40 0.66 1.42 6.76
C LEU A 40 -0.10 2.68 7.21
N THR A 41 -0.37 2.83 8.51
CA THR A 41 -1.10 3.99 9.04
C THR A 41 -0.43 5.28 8.60
N GLY A 42 -1.18 6.14 7.91
CA GLY A 42 -0.69 7.42 7.39
C GLY A 42 0.38 7.33 6.29
N ALA A 43 0.65 6.15 5.72
CA ALA A 43 1.60 5.99 4.63
C ALA A 43 1.12 6.70 3.34
N ASP A 44 2.06 7.24 2.58
CA ASP A 44 1.78 7.90 1.31
C ASP A 44 2.12 6.96 0.14
N LEU A 45 1.10 6.33 -0.44
CA LEU A 45 1.23 5.38 -1.54
C LEU A 45 0.88 6.00 -2.90
N ARG A 46 0.88 7.35 -3.03
CA ARG A 46 0.44 7.99 -4.28
C ARG A 46 1.19 7.45 -5.50
N GLY A 47 0.46 6.90 -6.46
CA GLY A 47 1.03 6.31 -7.68
C GLY A 47 1.84 5.02 -7.51
N ALA A 48 1.89 4.42 -6.31
CA ALA A 48 2.54 3.12 -6.11
C ALA A 48 1.85 2.00 -6.92
N ASP A 49 2.60 1.01 -7.40
CA ASP A 49 2.02 -0.17 -8.06
C ASP A 49 1.79 -1.29 -7.06
N LEU A 50 0.54 -1.57 -6.70
CA LEU A 50 0.15 -2.65 -5.78
C LEU A 50 -0.32 -3.91 -6.51
N THR A 51 -0.02 -4.06 -7.81
CA THR A 51 -0.55 -5.18 -8.61
C THR A 51 -0.14 -6.54 -8.04
N GLY A 52 -1.12 -7.29 -7.53
CA GLY A 52 -0.93 -8.62 -6.96
C GLY A 52 -0.24 -8.64 -5.60
N ALA A 53 -0.12 -7.50 -4.91
CA ALA A 53 0.36 -7.46 -3.53
C ALA A 53 -0.65 -8.10 -2.56
N ASP A 54 -0.18 -8.76 -1.50
CA ASP A 54 -1.05 -9.29 -0.45
C ASP A 54 -1.13 -8.31 0.72
N LEU A 55 -2.26 -7.62 0.87
CA LEU A 55 -2.54 -6.68 1.96
C LEU A 55 -3.41 -7.33 3.05
N THR A 56 -3.56 -8.66 3.07
CA THR A 56 -4.45 -9.33 4.03
C THR A 56 -4.14 -8.88 5.46
N ARG A 57 -5.16 -8.37 6.17
CA ARG A 57 -5.07 -7.82 7.54
C ARG A 57 -4.15 -6.61 7.72
N ALA A 58 -3.68 -5.96 6.67
CA ALA A 58 -2.91 -4.72 6.78
C ALA A 58 -3.77 -3.57 7.34
N ASN A 59 -3.11 -2.58 7.94
CA ASN A 59 -3.76 -1.36 8.43
C ASN A 59 -3.47 -0.18 7.50
N LEU A 60 -4.48 0.33 6.81
CA LEU A 60 -4.40 1.49 5.91
C LEU A 60 -5.08 2.74 6.48
N SER A 61 -5.34 2.79 7.79
CA SER A 61 -5.96 3.96 8.41
C SER A 61 -5.21 5.25 8.09
N GLY A 62 -5.88 6.20 7.45
CA GLY A 62 -5.30 7.48 7.05
C GLY A 62 -4.23 7.41 5.93
N ALA A 63 -4.03 6.26 5.29
CA ALA A 63 -3.12 6.15 4.15
C ALA A 63 -3.68 6.88 2.91
N ILE A 64 -2.78 7.36 2.06
CA ILE A 64 -3.12 8.09 0.82
C ILE A 64 -2.84 7.17 -0.38
N LEU A 65 -3.89 6.85 -1.16
CA LEU A 65 -3.81 5.86 -2.25
C LEU A 65 -4.10 6.47 -3.65
N LEU A 66 -4.10 7.80 -3.78
CA LEU A 66 -4.38 8.47 -5.06
C LEU A 66 -3.46 7.95 -6.17
N GLY A 67 -4.04 7.35 -7.20
CA GLY A 67 -3.27 6.78 -8.32
C GLY A 67 -2.64 5.41 -8.05
N ALA A 68 -2.56 4.95 -6.80
CA ALA A 68 -1.96 3.67 -6.42
C ALA A 68 -2.74 2.45 -6.96
N ILE A 69 -4.06 2.64 -7.09
CA ILE A 69 -5.01 1.62 -7.52
C ILE A 69 -5.40 1.84 -9.01
N ARG A 70 -4.95 2.93 -9.64
CA ARG A 70 -5.52 3.45 -10.90
C ARG A 70 -4.95 2.83 -12.18
N ARG A 71 -4.24 1.69 -12.10
CA ARG A 71 -3.86 0.92 -13.29
C ARG A 71 -4.97 -0.09 -13.62
N PRO A 72 -5.57 -0.03 -14.82
CA PRO A 72 -6.60 -0.99 -15.22
C PRO A 72 -5.96 -2.39 -15.26
N GLY A 73 -6.32 -3.23 -14.27
CA GLY A 73 -5.67 -4.52 -13.98
C GLY A 73 -5.59 -4.85 -12.47
N ILE A 74 -5.72 -3.85 -11.60
CA ILE A 74 -5.92 -3.94 -10.14
C ILE A 74 -7.45 -3.98 -9.89
N SER A 75 -8.05 -4.76 -8.98
CA SER A 75 -7.56 -5.29 -7.71
C SER A 75 -7.36 -6.81 -7.71
N LYS A 76 -6.19 -7.27 -8.15
CA LYS A 76 -5.66 -8.57 -7.69
C LYS A 76 -4.97 -8.49 -6.33
N ALA A 77 -4.81 -7.28 -5.78
CA ALA A 77 -4.32 -7.16 -4.43
C ALA A 77 -5.34 -7.78 -3.47
N ASP A 78 -4.88 -8.66 -2.59
CA ASP A 78 -5.77 -9.26 -1.59
C ASP A 78 -5.97 -8.26 -0.46
N MET A 79 -7.19 -7.73 -0.33
CA MET A 79 -7.54 -6.73 0.69
C MET A 79 -8.42 -7.31 1.80
N ARG A 80 -8.51 -8.64 1.94
CA ARG A 80 -9.36 -9.26 2.97
C ARG A 80 -8.93 -8.83 4.37
N GLY A 81 -9.87 -8.26 5.10
CA GLY A 81 -9.64 -7.80 6.48
C GLY A 81 -8.72 -6.60 6.61
N VAL A 82 -8.45 -5.86 5.53
CA VAL A 82 -7.75 -4.57 5.60
C VAL A 82 -8.58 -3.59 6.42
N LYS A 83 -7.91 -2.89 7.34
CA LYS A 83 -8.53 -1.82 8.14
C LYS A 83 -8.34 -0.46 7.46
N GLY A 84 -9.28 0.45 7.67
CA GLY A 84 -9.16 1.85 7.26
C GLY A 84 -9.46 2.12 5.79
N LEU A 85 -9.94 1.14 5.02
CA LEU A 85 -10.38 1.31 3.62
C LEU A 85 -11.45 2.41 3.47
N ASP A 86 -12.31 2.56 4.46
CA ASP A 86 -13.34 3.59 4.59
C ASP A 86 -12.76 5.00 4.85
N THR A 87 -11.54 5.07 5.37
CA THR A 87 -10.82 6.32 5.68
C THR A 87 -9.77 6.69 4.63
N VAL A 88 -9.50 5.78 3.68
CA VAL A 88 -8.55 6.02 2.60
C VAL A 88 -9.09 7.15 1.72
N THR A 89 -8.30 8.21 1.60
CA THR A 89 -8.62 9.34 0.73
C THR A 89 -8.20 9.03 -0.70
N GLY A 90 -9.05 9.39 -1.68
CA GLY A 90 -8.79 9.19 -3.12
C GLY A 90 -9.20 7.83 -3.69
N LEU A 91 -10.02 7.06 -2.96
CA LEU A 91 -10.70 5.83 -3.45
C LEU A 91 -12.06 6.10 -4.10
N VAL A 92 -12.63 7.28 -3.89
CA VAL A 92 -13.82 7.78 -4.58
C VAL A 92 -13.38 8.99 -5.41
N ASP A 93 -13.87 9.06 -6.65
CA ASP A 93 -13.44 9.98 -7.72
C ASP A 93 -12.86 11.33 -7.27
#